data_AF-A0A8K0E9E5-F1
#
_entry.id   AF-A0A8K0E9E5-F1
#
_cell.length_a   1.000
_cell.length_b   1.000
_cell.length_c   1.000
_cell.angle_alpha   90.00
_cell.angle_beta   90.00
_cell.angle_gamma   90.00
#
_symmetry.space_group_name_H-M   'P 1'
#
loop_
_entity.id
_entity.type
_entity.pdbx_description
1 polymer ?
#
loop_
_entity_poly.entity_id
_entity_poly.type
_entity_poly.pdbx_seq_one_letter_code
_entity_poly.pdbx_strand_id
1 'polypeptide(L)'
;MMSLMLSAGISRSWFISRSPSFCLRNVPLVRVLFQTSVRLSTPLRSYCSAPGQHSIIFRPRRALLFVAGNDERKICKIPTLDADCVVMDCEDAVAPSKKDEARKTVTRMLDEVDFGRTECAVRINSVDSGLADDDLLAILQAKNLPSAIVLPKVESVEEMQTFAANLNTAVAEIEVNPTFDLFAILESAKGLMNLQPILQEIVSLSDMSPFRLAALAFGSEDFAADIGASRTSEATELLYARQMVVLAAKAFGLQAIDYASVDFKGRWQIMILLHNSCVRNTNPW
;
A
#
# COMPACT_ATOMS: atom_id res chain seq x y z
N MET A 1 63.25 -36.02 30.95
CA MET A 1 64.00 -34.85 31.45
C MET A 1 63.07 -34.00 32.29
N MET A 2 63.46 -33.79 33.56
CA MET A 2 63.12 -32.74 34.55
C MET A 2 61.85 -31.88 34.34
N SER A 3 60.89 -31.74 35.27
CA SER A 3 60.91 -31.33 36.70
C SER A 3 60.28 -29.92 36.87
N LEU A 4 59.57 -29.76 37.99
CA LEU A 4 59.21 -28.54 38.75
C LEU A 4 57.88 -27.78 38.50
N MET A 5 57.04 -27.87 39.54
CA MET A 5 56.10 -26.87 40.04
C MET A 5 56.74 -25.49 40.25
N LEU A 6 55.95 -24.41 40.16
CA LEU A 6 55.81 -23.42 41.25
C LEU A 6 54.71 -22.37 40.97
N SER A 7 54.01 -22.05 42.07
CA SER A 7 53.02 -20.99 42.26
C SER A 7 53.66 -19.60 42.27
N ALA A 8 52.94 -18.58 41.79
CA ALA A 8 53.17 -17.19 42.17
C ALA A 8 51.87 -16.38 42.09
N GLY A 9 51.29 -16.09 43.26
CA GLY A 9 50.35 -14.98 43.43
C GLY A 9 51.12 -13.72 43.84
N ILE A 10 50.80 -12.57 43.25
CA ILE A 10 51.16 -11.25 43.77
C ILE A 10 49.97 -10.31 43.58
N SER A 11 49.37 -9.90 44.70
CA SER A 11 48.56 -8.70 44.82
C SER A 11 49.45 -7.45 44.78
N ARG A 12 48.98 -6.33 44.22
CA ARG A 12 49.27 -4.98 44.72
C ARG A 12 48.29 -3.95 44.13
N SER A 13 47.47 -3.41 45.03
CA SER A 13 46.71 -2.17 44.94
C SER A 13 47.64 -0.96 44.97
N TRP A 14 47.33 0.16 44.29
CA TRP A 14 47.63 1.54 44.74
C TRP A 14 46.81 2.59 43.93
N PHE A 15 45.84 3.21 44.63
CA PHE A 15 45.49 4.65 44.69
C PHE A 15 45.22 5.51 43.45
N ILE A 16 44.06 6.20 43.47
CA ILE A 16 43.82 7.66 43.26
C ILE A 16 42.38 7.91 43.76
N SER A 17 42.18 8.32 45.02
CA SER A 17 42.01 9.69 45.55
C SER A 17 40.67 10.39 45.25
N ARG A 18 40.03 10.73 46.37
CA ARG A 18 38.89 11.62 46.71
C ARG A 18 38.28 12.54 45.64
N SER A 19 36.94 12.57 45.69
CA SER A 19 35.97 13.56 45.18
C SER A 19 36.34 15.04 45.36
N PRO A 20 35.75 15.92 44.53
CA PRO A 20 34.84 16.92 45.12
C PRO A 20 33.52 17.09 44.35
N SER A 21 32.49 17.39 45.14
CA SER A 21 31.15 17.80 44.75
C SER A 21 31.16 18.99 43.79
N PHE A 22 30.37 18.94 42.71
CA PHE A 22 29.97 20.14 41.97
C PHE A 22 28.46 20.15 41.72
N CYS A 23 27.87 21.27 42.13
CA CYS A 23 26.44 21.57 42.10
C CYS A 23 25.92 21.70 40.67
N LEU A 24 24.84 20.98 40.35
CA LEU A 24 23.93 21.39 39.28
C LEU A 24 22.71 22.04 39.93
N ARG A 25 22.80 23.37 40.12
CA ARG A 25 21.63 24.23 40.33
C ARG A 25 21.16 24.73 38.96
N ASN A 26 19.84 24.76 38.80
CA ASN A 26 19.05 25.46 37.78
C ASN A 26 19.08 24.92 36.34
N VAL A 27 18.17 23.99 36.06
CA VAL A 27 17.48 23.93 34.76
C VAL A 27 15.98 24.07 35.04
N PRO A 28 15.28 25.08 34.49
CA PRO A 28 13.87 25.28 34.78
C PRO A 28 13.01 24.20 34.12
N LEU A 29 12.21 23.52 34.94
CA LEU A 29 11.08 22.69 34.52
C LEU A 29 10.03 23.57 33.82
N VAL A 30 9.99 23.53 32.48
CA VAL A 30 8.89 24.14 31.72
C VAL A 30 7.70 23.19 31.79
N ARG A 31 6.79 23.51 32.71
CA ARG A 31 5.48 22.87 32.89
C ARG A 31 4.53 23.44 31.83
N VAL A 32 4.36 22.76 30.69
CA VAL A 32 3.36 23.17 29.69
C VAL A 32 1.99 22.66 30.15
N LEU A 33 1.18 23.60 30.65
CA LEU A 33 -0.21 23.40 31.00
C LEU A 33 -1.05 23.24 29.71
N PHE A 34 -1.71 22.09 29.56
CA PHE A 34 -2.77 21.91 28.58
C PHE A 34 -4.05 22.57 29.08
N GLN A 35 -4.39 23.73 28.54
CA GLN A 35 -5.78 24.19 28.46
C GLN A 35 -5.87 25.36 27.48
N THR A 36 -6.58 25.18 26.37
CA THR A 36 -7.78 25.95 26.04
C THR A 36 -8.42 25.41 24.77
N SER A 37 -9.71 25.14 24.86
CA SER A 37 -10.65 24.89 23.76
C SER A 37 -10.52 25.98 22.69
N VAL A 38 -10.30 25.58 21.43
CA VAL A 38 -10.52 26.45 20.27
C VAL A 38 -11.81 26.01 19.60
N ARG A 39 -12.86 26.83 19.73
CA ARG A 39 -14.07 26.72 18.90
C ARG A 39 -13.71 27.15 17.48
N LEU A 40 -13.89 26.27 16.52
CA LEU A 40 -13.82 26.59 15.10
C LEU A 40 -15.17 27.18 14.66
N SER A 41 -15.23 28.49 14.49
CA SER A 41 -16.32 29.17 13.78
C SER A 41 -15.72 30.13 12.76
N THR A 42 -15.44 29.62 11.56
CA THR A 42 -15.15 30.45 10.40
C THR A 42 -15.80 29.79 9.17
N PRO A 43 -16.61 30.52 8.38
CA PRO A 43 -17.34 29.94 7.26
C PRO A 43 -16.37 29.54 6.14
N LEU A 44 -16.67 28.43 5.48
CA LEU A 44 -15.96 27.93 4.31
C LEU A 44 -16.00 28.98 3.20
N ARG A 45 -14.88 29.69 3.01
CA ARG A 45 -14.69 30.58 1.86
C ARG A 45 -14.32 29.70 0.67
N SER A 46 -15.26 29.50 -0.24
CA SER A 46 -15.01 28.94 -1.56
C SER A 46 -13.97 29.81 -2.25
N TYR A 47 -12.78 29.26 -2.50
CA TYR A 47 -11.80 29.84 -3.39
C TYR A 47 -11.96 29.18 -4.76
N CYS A 48 -12.16 30.00 -5.79
CA CYS A 48 -12.12 29.57 -7.18
C CYS A 48 -10.74 28.99 -7.49
N SER A 49 -10.72 27.76 -7.99
CA SER A 49 -9.53 27.08 -8.48
C SER A 49 -8.95 27.80 -9.70
N ALA A 50 -7.61 27.84 -9.80
CA ALA A 50 -6.90 28.33 -10.97
C ALA A 50 -7.17 27.42 -12.20
N PRO A 51 -7.18 27.97 -13.42
CA PRO A 51 -7.43 27.18 -14.63
C PRO A 51 -6.27 26.20 -14.85
N GLY A 52 -6.57 24.89 -14.88
CA GLY A 52 -5.60 23.80 -15.08
C GLY A 52 -5.50 22.80 -13.92
N GLN A 53 -6.16 23.03 -12.78
CA GLN A 53 -6.21 22.05 -11.70
C GLN A 53 -7.38 21.08 -11.92
N HIS A 54 -7.07 19.86 -12.38
CA HIS A 54 -8.03 18.76 -12.28
C HIS A 54 -8.42 18.62 -10.81
N SER A 55 -9.69 18.85 -10.50
CA SER A 55 -10.22 18.59 -9.16
C SER A 55 -10.03 17.10 -8.88
N ILE A 56 -9.05 16.75 -8.04
CA ILE A 56 -8.90 15.36 -7.58
C ILE A 56 -10.12 15.09 -6.70
N ILE A 57 -11.14 14.46 -7.29
CA ILE A 57 -12.27 13.96 -6.54
C ILE A 57 -11.70 12.87 -5.62
N PHE A 58 -11.68 13.14 -4.32
CA PHE A 58 -11.25 12.17 -3.34
C PHE A 58 -12.24 11.00 -3.34
N ARG A 59 -11.75 9.80 -3.66
CA ARG A 59 -12.52 8.55 -3.58
C ARG A 59 -12.19 7.83 -2.27
N PRO A 60 -13.16 7.62 -1.36
CA PRO A 60 -12.94 6.88 -0.12
C PRO A 60 -12.53 5.43 -0.41
N ARG A 61 -11.55 4.91 0.34
CA ARG A 61 -11.06 3.52 0.27
C ARG A 61 -10.82 2.98 1.68
N ARG A 62 -11.85 3.08 2.52
CA ARG A 62 -11.84 2.69 3.95
C ARG A 62 -12.03 1.19 4.16
N ALA A 63 -12.37 0.46 3.12
CA ALA A 63 -12.41 -0.99 3.14
C ALA A 63 -12.24 -1.47 1.69
N LEU A 64 -11.23 -2.31 1.47
CA LEU A 64 -11.07 -3.06 0.23
C LEU A 64 -11.50 -4.50 0.51
N LEU A 65 -12.60 -4.92 -0.10
CA LEU A 65 -13.11 -6.27 0.03
C LEU A 65 -12.63 -7.12 -1.15
N PHE A 66 -11.71 -8.04 -0.88
CA PHE A 66 -11.24 -9.00 -1.87
C PHE A 66 -12.24 -10.14 -2.05
N VAL A 67 -12.55 -10.46 -3.31
CA VAL A 67 -13.47 -11.52 -3.70
C VAL A 67 -12.83 -12.33 -4.82
N ALA A 68 -12.72 -13.65 -4.64
CA ALA A 68 -12.21 -14.53 -5.69
C ALA A 68 -13.01 -14.37 -6.99
N GLY A 69 -12.32 -14.13 -8.11
CA GLY A 69 -12.92 -13.78 -9.39
C GLY A 69 -13.79 -14.88 -10.00
N ASN A 70 -13.63 -16.13 -9.55
CA ASN A 70 -14.44 -17.28 -9.95
C ASN A 70 -15.62 -17.60 -9.00
N ASP A 71 -15.80 -16.85 -7.90
CA ASP A 71 -16.90 -17.07 -6.95
C ASP A 71 -18.07 -16.12 -7.25
N GLU A 72 -18.84 -16.47 -8.29
CA GLU A 72 -20.02 -15.71 -8.72
C GLU A 72 -20.98 -15.39 -7.57
N ARG A 73 -21.16 -16.35 -6.65
CA ARG A 73 -22.06 -16.18 -5.51
C ARG A 73 -21.63 -15.04 -4.60
N LYS A 74 -20.32 -14.87 -4.39
CA LYS A 74 -19.79 -13.74 -3.60
C LYS A 74 -19.86 -12.44 -4.39
N ILE A 75 -19.58 -12.48 -5.70
CA ILE A 75 -19.63 -11.29 -6.55
C ILE A 75 -21.05 -10.70 -6.59
N CYS A 76 -22.08 -11.53 -6.80
CA CYS A 76 -23.48 -11.08 -6.82
C CYS A 76 -23.98 -10.52 -5.47
N LYS A 77 -23.24 -10.72 -4.36
CA LYS A 77 -23.58 -10.14 -3.05
C LYS A 77 -23.00 -8.75 -2.85
N ILE A 78 -22.02 -8.33 -3.65
CA ILE A 78 -21.33 -7.04 -3.49
C ILE A 78 -22.30 -5.86 -3.38
N PRO A 79 -23.38 -5.75 -4.20
CA PRO A 79 -24.28 -4.60 -4.13
C PRO A 79 -25.04 -4.49 -2.79
N THR A 80 -25.07 -5.57 -2.00
CA THR A 80 -25.73 -5.60 -0.68
C THR A 80 -24.79 -5.18 0.46
N LEU A 81 -23.51 -4.96 0.17
CA LEU A 81 -22.48 -4.66 1.16
C LEU A 81 -22.13 -3.16 1.14
N ASP A 82 -21.83 -2.61 2.32
CA ASP A 82 -21.36 -1.23 2.46
C ASP A 82 -19.82 -1.16 2.44
N ALA A 83 -19.22 -1.62 1.33
CA ALA A 83 -17.79 -1.50 1.09
C ALA A 83 -17.52 -0.28 0.20
N ASP A 84 -16.44 0.45 0.50
CA ASP A 84 -16.00 1.55 -0.37
C ASP A 84 -15.46 1.03 -1.70
N CYS A 85 -14.71 -0.08 -1.64
CA CYS A 85 -14.05 -0.69 -2.78
C CYS A 85 -14.15 -2.23 -2.70
N VAL A 86 -14.42 -2.86 -3.83
CA VAL A 86 -14.25 -4.31 -4.01
C VAL A 86 -13.13 -4.57 -4.99
N VAL A 87 -12.34 -5.58 -4.68
CA VAL A 87 -11.31 -6.12 -5.56
C VAL A 87 -11.74 -7.53 -6.00
N MET A 88 -12.15 -7.68 -7.26
CA MET A 88 -12.32 -8.99 -7.87
C MET A 88 -10.94 -9.56 -8.19
N ASP A 89 -10.63 -10.73 -7.65
CA ASP A 89 -9.27 -11.24 -7.59
C ASP A 89 -9.04 -12.37 -8.59
N CYS A 90 -8.13 -12.17 -9.54
CA CYS A 90 -7.66 -13.21 -10.46
C CYS A 90 -6.37 -13.89 -9.96
N GLU A 91 -5.78 -13.42 -8.87
CA GLU A 91 -4.48 -13.86 -8.35
C GLU A 91 -4.65 -14.91 -7.22
N ASP A 92 -4.16 -14.68 -6.01
CA ASP A 92 -3.97 -15.74 -5.00
C ASP A 92 -5.29 -16.36 -4.47
N ALA A 93 -6.43 -15.67 -4.56
CA ALA A 93 -7.71 -16.27 -4.20
C ALA A 93 -8.23 -17.29 -5.23
N VAL A 94 -7.56 -17.44 -6.38
CA VAL A 94 -7.95 -18.33 -7.48
C VAL A 94 -6.89 -19.41 -7.69
N ALA A 95 -7.31 -20.67 -7.63
CA ALA A 95 -6.45 -21.81 -7.93
C ALA A 95 -5.88 -21.72 -9.37
N PRO A 96 -4.63 -22.16 -9.63
CA PRO A 96 -4.01 -22.06 -10.96
C PRO A 96 -4.86 -22.66 -12.10
N SER A 97 -5.54 -23.77 -11.86
CA SER A 97 -6.41 -24.44 -12.85
C SER A 97 -7.71 -23.68 -13.15
N LYS A 98 -8.01 -22.62 -12.39
CA LYS A 98 -9.25 -21.83 -12.49
C LYS A 98 -9.02 -20.39 -12.95
N LYS A 99 -7.79 -20.03 -13.35
CA LYS A 99 -7.46 -18.66 -13.81
C LYS A 99 -8.31 -18.24 -15.01
N ASP A 100 -8.47 -19.13 -15.99
CA ASP A 100 -9.32 -18.87 -17.16
C ASP A 100 -10.81 -18.74 -16.82
N GLU A 101 -11.29 -19.53 -15.83
CA GLU A 101 -12.66 -19.43 -15.31
C GLU A 101 -12.87 -18.08 -14.63
N ALA A 102 -11.90 -17.64 -13.80
CA ALA A 102 -11.95 -16.36 -13.11
C ALA A 102 -11.98 -15.18 -14.09
N ARG A 103 -11.11 -15.16 -15.11
CA ARG A 103 -11.10 -14.12 -16.15
C ARG A 103 -12.46 -13.96 -16.82
N LYS A 104 -13.02 -15.05 -17.32
CA LYS A 104 -14.34 -15.06 -17.97
C LYS A 104 -15.44 -14.58 -17.04
N THR A 105 -15.38 -15.00 -15.77
CA THR A 105 -16.36 -14.61 -14.77
C THR A 105 -16.26 -13.13 -14.43
N VAL A 106 -15.05 -12.61 -14.22
CA VAL A 106 -14.80 -11.19 -13.94
C VAL A 106 -15.28 -10.32 -15.10
N THR A 107 -14.89 -10.62 -16.34
CA THR A 107 -15.35 -9.88 -17.53
C THR A 107 -16.87 -9.81 -17.62
N ARG A 108 -17.55 -10.95 -17.44
CA ARG A 108 -19.01 -11.00 -17.48
C ARG A 108 -19.64 -10.23 -16.30
N MET A 109 -19.12 -10.39 -15.09
CA MET A 109 -19.69 -9.77 -13.89
C MET A 109 -19.51 -8.25 -13.86
N LEU A 110 -18.45 -7.73 -14.49
CA LEU A 110 -18.29 -6.29 -14.71
C LEU A 110 -19.47 -5.69 -15.49
N ASP A 111 -20.05 -6.45 -16.42
CA ASP A 111 -21.20 -6.02 -17.22
C ASP A 111 -22.55 -6.33 -16.55
N GLU A 112 -22.65 -7.42 -15.78
CA GLU A 112 -23.91 -7.90 -15.21
C GLU A 112 -24.24 -7.31 -13.82
N VAL A 113 -23.24 -6.91 -13.04
CA VAL A 113 -23.43 -6.44 -11.66
C VAL A 113 -23.44 -4.92 -11.60
N ASP A 114 -24.50 -4.35 -11.02
CA ASP A 114 -24.53 -2.94 -10.66
C ASP A 114 -23.86 -2.73 -9.30
N PHE A 115 -22.61 -2.24 -9.32
CA PHE A 115 -21.84 -1.93 -8.11
C PHE A 115 -22.31 -0.64 -7.42
N GLY A 116 -23.22 0.13 -8.02
CA GLY A 116 -23.73 1.38 -7.46
C GLY A 116 -22.62 2.37 -7.13
N ARG A 117 -22.45 2.68 -5.84
CA ARG A 117 -21.40 3.60 -5.37
C ARG A 117 -20.05 2.93 -5.07
N THR A 118 -20.02 1.60 -5.03
CA THR A 118 -18.83 0.83 -4.65
C THR A 118 -17.82 0.91 -5.79
N GLU A 119 -16.58 1.29 -5.48
CA GLU A 119 -15.50 1.22 -6.45
C GLU A 119 -15.24 -0.24 -6.82
N CYS A 120 -15.29 -0.53 -8.12
CA CYS A 120 -14.95 -1.85 -8.65
C CYS A 120 -13.51 -1.85 -9.15
N ALA A 121 -12.67 -2.66 -8.52
CA ALA A 121 -11.29 -2.91 -8.90
C ALA A 121 -11.10 -4.38 -9.29
N VAL A 122 -10.09 -4.66 -10.12
CA VAL A 122 -9.68 -6.04 -10.43
C VAL A 122 -8.22 -6.22 -10.08
N ARG A 123 -7.90 -7.24 -9.26
CA ARG A 123 -6.52 -7.68 -9.04
C ARG A 123 -6.13 -8.68 -10.11
N ILE A 124 -5.20 -8.28 -10.96
CA ILE A 124 -4.61 -9.15 -11.97
C ILE A 124 -3.50 -10.00 -11.36
N ASN A 125 -3.05 -11.01 -12.10
CA ASN A 125 -1.84 -11.75 -11.75
C ASN A 125 -0.61 -10.85 -11.90
N SER A 126 0.47 -11.19 -11.19
CA SER A 126 1.73 -10.47 -11.23
C SER A 126 2.40 -10.55 -12.61
N VAL A 127 3.23 -9.56 -12.95
CA VAL A 127 3.92 -9.49 -14.26
C VAL A 127 4.81 -10.73 -14.49
N ASP A 128 5.50 -11.19 -13.46
CA ASP A 128 6.41 -12.34 -13.49
C ASP A 128 5.69 -13.69 -13.67
N SER A 129 4.38 -13.77 -13.39
CA SER A 129 3.58 -14.98 -13.57
C SER A 129 3.35 -15.34 -15.05
N GLY A 130 3.52 -14.38 -15.96
CA GLY A 130 3.15 -14.51 -17.37
C GLY A 130 1.64 -14.55 -17.64
N LEU A 131 0.81 -14.30 -16.62
CA LEU A 131 -0.66 -14.35 -16.71
C LEU A 131 -1.33 -12.96 -16.72
N ALA A 132 -0.55 -11.90 -16.42
CA ALA A 132 -1.05 -10.53 -16.34
C ALA A 132 -1.67 -10.04 -17.65
N ASP A 133 -1.05 -10.35 -18.79
CA ASP A 133 -1.50 -9.88 -20.11
C ASP A 133 -2.86 -10.49 -20.48
N ASP A 134 -3.05 -11.79 -20.20
CA ASP A 134 -4.34 -12.47 -20.40
C ASP A 134 -5.44 -11.86 -19.52
N ASP A 135 -5.10 -11.44 -18.29
CA ASP A 135 -6.05 -10.76 -17.41
C ASP A 135 -6.44 -9.39 -17.96
N LEU A 136 -5.46 -8.59 -18.41
CA LEU A 136 -5.71 -7.27 -19.00
C LEU A 136 -6.59 -7.39 -20.25
N LEU A 137 -6.27 -8.32 -21.15
CA LEU A 137 -7.07 -8.57 -22.35
C LEU A 137 -8.49 -9.01 -21.99
N ALA A 138 -8.67 -9.85 -20.97
CA ALA A 138 -10.00 -10.26 -20.53
C ALA A 138 -10.80 -9.10 -19.93
N ILE A 139 -10.18 -8.25 -19.10
CA ILE A 139 -10.82 -7.08 -18.49
C ILE A 139 -11.30 -6.11 -19.58
N LEU A 140 -10.47 -5.85 -20.59
CA LEU A 140 -10.77 -4.90 -21.67
C LEU A 140 -11.86 -5.38 -22.64
N GLN A 141 -12.27 -6.66 -22.57
CA GLN A 141 -13.43 -7.17 -23.31
C GLN A 141 -14.78 -6.79 -22.66
N ALA A 142 -14.78 -6.36 -21.39
CA ALA A 142 -16.00 -5.91 -20.73
C ALA A 142 -16.46 -4.56 -21.30
N LYS A 143 -17.78 -4.36 -21.38
CA LYS A 143 -18.34 -3.06 -21.78
C LYS A 143 -18.15 -2.02 -20.67
N ASN A 144 -18.30 -2.45 -19.42
CA ASN A 144 -18.08 -1.64 -18.24
C ASN A 144 -16.71 -1.97 -17.65
N LEU A 145 -15.74 -1.10 -17.86
CA LEU A 145 -14.38 -1.30 -17.35
C LEU A 145 -14.31 -1.07 -15.84
N PRO A 146 -13.44 -1.79 -15.10
CA PRO A 146 -13.21 -1.52 -13.69
C PRO A 146 -12.62 -0.11 -13.53
N SER A 147 -12.88 0.50 -12.38
CA SER A 147 -12.27 1.79 -12.07
C SER A 147 -10.78 1.69 -11.77
N ALA A 148 -10.34 0.55 -11.26
CA ALA A 148 -8.98 0.37 -10.80
C ALA A 148 -8.43 -1.00 -11.16
N ILE A 149 -7.13 -1.04 -11.43
CA ILE A 149 -6.34 -2.26 -11.57
C ILE A 149 -5.47 -2.37 -10.34
N VAL A 150 -5.47 -3.54 -9.70
CA VAL A 150 -4.60 -3.86 -8.58
C VAL A 150 -3.48 -4.77 -9.09
N LEU A 151 -2.24 -4.30 -8.99
CA LEU A 151 -1.07 -5.01 -9.45
C LEU A 151 -0.30 -5.59 -8.25
N PRO A 152 -0.26 -6.91 -8.08
CA PRO A 152 0.49 -7.56 -7.01
C PRO A 152 1.99 -7.62 -7.34
N LYS A 153 2.79 -7.94 -6.31
CA LYS A 153 4.22 -8.27 -6.39
C LYS A 153 5.04 -7.27 -7.20
N VAL A 154 4.89 -5.97 -6.93
CA VAL A 154 5.68 -4.94 -7.62
C VAL A 154 7.09 -4.86 -7.02
N GLU A 155 8.12 -5.25 -7.79
CA GLU A 155 9.49 -5.37 -7.29
C GLU A 155 10.55 -4.58 -8.05
N SER A 156 10.27 -4.17 -9.28
CA SER A 156 11.25 -3.50 -10.14
C SER A 156 10.65 -2.43 -11.06
N VAL A 157 11.52 -1.56 -11.57
CA VAL A 157 11.18 -0.51 -12.54
C VAL A 157 10.82 -1.15 -13.87
N GLU A 158 11.56 -2.19 -14.26
CA GLU A 158 11.42 -2.92 -15.51
C GLU A 158 10.06 -3.65 -15.60
N GLU A 159 9.58 -4.21 -14.50
CA GLU A 159 8.22 -4.78 -14.39
C GLU A 159 7.16 -3.72 -14.68
N MET A 160 7.31 -2.50 -14.13
CA MET A 160 6.35 -1.43 -14.34
C MET A 160 6.37 -0.90 -15.78
N GLN A 161 7.54 -0.83 -16.40
CA GLN A 161 7.67 -0.49 -17.83
C GLN A 161 7.00 -1.54 -18.72
N THR A 162 7.19 -2.82 -18.41
CA THR A 162 6.55 -3.94 -19.13
C THR A 162 5.04 -3.88 -18.98
N PHE A 163 4.54 -3.73 -17.75
CA PHE A 163 3.11 -3.57 -17.47
C PHE A 163 2.50 -2.39 -18.25
N ALA A 164 3.16 -1.22 -18.23
CA ALA A 164 2.68 -0.05 -18.94
C ALA A 164 2.65 -0.25 -20.46
N ALA A 165 3.70 -0.85 -21.04
CA ALA A 165 3.76 -1.15 -22.47
C ALA A 165 2.65 -2.13 -22.91
N ASN A 166 2.41 -3.17 -22.11
CA ASN A 166 1.38 -4.17 -22.40
C ASN A 166 -0.02 -3.56 -22.28
N LEU A 167 -0.27 -2.76 -21.24
CA LEU A 167 -1.54 -2.05 -21.07
C LEU A 167 -1.79 -1.05 -22.19
N ASN A 168 -0.78 -0.29 -22.61
CA ASN A 168 -0.86 0.62 -23.75
C ASN A 168 -1.24 -0.11 -25.04
N THR A 169 -0.60 -1.26 -25.30
CA THR A 169 -0.89 -2.09 -26.47
C THR A 169 -2.33 -2.62 -26.41
N ALA A 170 -2.76 -3.15 -25.27
CA ALA A 170 -4.08 -3.71 -25.10
C ALA A 170 -5.20 -2.66 -25.22
N VAL A 171 -4.98 -1.44 -24.72
CA VAL A 171 -5.94 -0.33 -24.84
C VAL A 171 -5.98 0.25 -26.25
N ALA A 172 -4.88 0.19 -27.02
CA ALA A 172 -4.88 0.65 -28.41
C ALA A 172 -5.81 -0.17 -29.33
N GLU A 173 -6.14 -1.40 -28.93
CA GLU A 173 -7.03 -2.31 -29.67
C GLU A 173 -8.53 -2.05 -29.41
N ILE A 174 -8.88 -1.16 -28.48
CA ILE A 174 -10.28 -0.84 -28.13
C ILE A 174 -10.64 0.62 -28.46
N GLU A 175 -11.90 0.86 -28.79
CA GLU A 175 -12.37 2.19 -29.24
C GLU A 175 -12.45 3.24 -28.12
N VAL A 176 -12.45 2.80 -26.86
CA VAL A 176 -12.51 3.66 -25.69
C VAL A 176 -11.12 3.97 -25.18
N ASN A 177 -10.92 5.18 -24.67
CA ASN A 177 -9.68 5.59 -24.01
C ASN A 177 -9.87 5.64 -22.49
N PRO A 178 -9.77 4.51 -21.78
CA PRO A 178 -9.94 4.48 -20.33
C PRO A 178 -8.77 5.15 -19.61
N THR A 179 -9.00 5.50 -18.35
CA THR A 179 -7.91 5.77 -17.41
C THR A 179 -8.21 5.02 -16.13
N PHE A 180 -7.35 4.08 -15.77
CA PHE A 180 -7.48 3.25 -14.58
C PHE A 180 -6.78 3.89 -13.37
N ASP A 181 -7.37 3.78 -12.19
CA ASP A 181 -6.60 3.94 -10.96
C ASP A 181 -5.73 2.70 -10.77
N LEU A 182 -4.42 2.87 -10.55
CA LEU A 182 -3.51 1.77 -10.27
C LEU A 182 -3.28 1.67 -8.75
N PHE A 183 -3.51 0.48 -8.20
CA PHE A 183 -3.12 0.12 -6.83
C PHE A 183 -1.91 -0.81 -6.92
N ALA A 184 -0.74 -0.36 -6.51
CA ALA A 184 0.45 -1.20 -6.44
C ALA A 184 0.52 -1.89 -5.07
N ILE A 185 0.61 -3.22 -5.05
CA ILE A 185 0.83 -3.97 -3.81
C ILE A 185 2.33 -4.22 -3.62
N LEU A 186 2.83 -3.79 -2.47
CA LEU A 186 4.20 -3.98 -2.02
C LEU A 186 4.20 -5.09 -1.00
N GLU A 187 4.85 -6.20 -1.35
CA GLU A 187 4.73 -7.45 -0.59
C GLU A 187 5.99 -8.30 -0.61
N SER A 188 7.13 -7.72 -0.96
CA SER A 188 8.45 -8.36 -0.86
C SER A 188 9.53 -7.42 -0.34
N ALA A 189 10.62 -7.99 0.18
CA ALA A 189 11.81 -7.28 0.62
C ALA A 189 12.45 -6.50 -0.54
N LYS A 190 12.50 -7.09 -1.73
CA LYS A 190 13.01 -6.46 -2.95
C LYS A 190 12.18 -5.24 -3.33
N GLY A 191 10.85 -5.37 -3.36
CA GLY A 191 9.94 -4.25 -3.63
C GLY A 191 10.10 -3.12 -2.61
N LEU A 192 10.25 -3.45 -1.33
CA LEU A 192 10.47 -2.43 -0.28
C LEU A 192 11.82 -1.69 -0.45
N MET A 193 12.89 -2.41 -0.78
CA MET A 193 14.22 -1.81 -0.98
C MET A 193 14.28 -0.93 -2.24
N ASN A 194 13.48 -1.26 -3.26
CA ASN A 194 13.38 -0.52 -4.52
C ASN A 194 12.20 0.46 -4.57
N LEU A 195 11.53 0.73 -3.44
CA LEU A 195 10.27 1.44 -3.42
C LEU A 195 10.32 2.82 -4.09
N GLN A 196 11.35 3.62 -3.81
CA GLN A 196 11.46 4.97 -4.37
C GLN A 196 11.61 4.99 -5.90
N PRO A 197 12.59 4.28 -6.51
CA PRO A 197 12.72 4.27 -7.98
C PRO A 197 11.48 3.69 -8.66
N ILE A 198 10.84 2.67 -8.09
CA ILE A 198 9.57 2.12 -8.59
C ILE A 198 8.51 3.22 -8.64
N LEU A 199 8.26 3.93 -7.53
CA LEU A 199 7.21 4.95 -7.48
C LEU A 199 7.49 6.12 -8.44
N GLN A 200 8.76 6.53 -8.58
CA GLN A 200 9.15 7.57 -9.54
C GLN A 200 8.83 7.14 -10.98
N GLU A 201 9.14 5.88 -11.31
CA GLU A 201 8.84 5.34 -12.63
C GLU A 201 7.33 5.27 -12.88
N ILE A 202 6.54 4.76 -11.93
CA ILE A 202 5.09 4.63 -12.12
C ILE A 202 4.44 6.01 -12.35
N VAL A 203 4.90 7.04 -11.63
CA VAL A 203 4.41 8.42 -11.84
C VAL A 203 4.79 8.92 -13.24
N SER A 204 6.03 8.69 -13.68
CA SER A 204 6.47 9.04 -15.04
C SER A 204 5.65 8.32 -16.12
N LEU A 205 5.38 7.02 -15.93
CA LEU A 205 4.59 6.21 -16.85
C LEU A 205 3.11 6.62 -16.89
N SER A 206 2.57 7.17 -15.79
CA SER A 206 1.17 7.62 -15.70
C SER A 206 0.85 8.75 -16.67
N ASP A 207 1.84 9.54 -17.10
CA ASP A 207 1.64 10.61 -18.08
C ASP A 207 1.47 10.08 -19.52
N MET A 208 1.96 8.87 -19.78
CA MET A 208 2.03 8.26 -21.12
C MET A 208 1.22 6.96 -21.24
N SER A 209 0.51 6.56 -20.19
CA SER A 209 -0.23 5.31 -20.13
C SER A 209 -1.64 5.53 -19.59
N PRO A 210 -2.61 4.64 -19.89
CA PRO A 210 -4.02 4.80 -19.49
C PRO A 210 -4.24 4.44 -18.01
N PHE A 211 -3.33 4.84 -17.13
CA PHE A 211 -3.48 4.66 -15.69
C PHE A 211 -2.86 5.81 -14.91
N ARG A 212 -3.28 5.95 -13.66
CA ARG A 212 -2.64 6.83 -12.68
C ARG A 212 -2.43 6.10 -11.38
N LEU A 213 -1.25 6.24 -10.77
CA LEU A 213 -1.01 5.67 -9.44
C LEU A 213 -1.91 6.35 -8.40
N ALA A 214 -2.80 5.58 -7.79
CA ALA A 214 -3.81 6.10 -6.87
C ALA A 214 -3.60 5.63 -5.43
N ALA A 215 -3.07 4.41 -5.24
CA ALA A 215 -2.83 3.85 -3.92
C ALA A 215 -1.62 2.91 -3.89
N LEU A 216 -1.00 2.86 -2.72
CA LEU A 216 0.01 1.88 -2.35
C LEU A 216 -0.58 0.95 -1.29
N ALA A 217 -0.64 -0.34 -1.58
CA ALA A 217 -1.12 -1.36 -0.65
C ALA A 217 0.06 -2.17 -0.10
N PHE A 218 -0.07 -2.66 1.15
CA PHE A 218 0.94 -3.51 1.77
C PHE A 218 0.44 -4.94 1.93
N GLY A 219 1.06 -5.89 1.23
CA GLY A 219 0.78 -7.33 1.36
C GLY A 219 1.59 -7.93 2.50
N SER A 220 1.01 -8.00 3.71
CA SER A 220 1.77 -8.38 4.91
C SER A 220 2.18 -9.84 4.96
N GLU A 221 1.33 -10.75 4.47
CA GLU A 221 1.55 -12.19 4.59
C GLU A 221 2.66 -12.64 3.65
N ASP A 222 2.63 -12.19 2.40
CA ASP A 222 3.70 -12.44 1.43
C ASP A 222 5.00 -11.74 1.84
N PHE A 223 4.92 -10.50 2.36
CA PHE A 223 6.11 -9.81 2.86
C PHE A 223 6.75 -10.57 4.02
N ALA A 224 5.95 -11.05 4.98
CA ALA A 224 6.45 -11.84 6.10
C ALA A 224 7.10 -13.13 5.63
N ALA A 225 6.49 -13.84 4.67
CA ALA A 225 7.05 -15.04 4.07
C ALA A 225 8.40 -14.75 3.37
N ASP A 226 8.49 -13.67 2.60
CA ASP A 226 9.69 -13.28 1.85
C ASP A 226 10.88 -12.93 2.75
N ILE A 227 10.65 -12.20 3.85
CA ILE A 227 11.72 -11.89 4.82
C ILE A 227 11.99 -13.03 5.81
N GLY A 228 11.25 -14.15 5.73
CA GLY A 228 11.36 -15.27 6.66
C GLY A 228 10.87 -14.97 8.08
N ALA A 229 9.94 -14.02 8.24
CA ALA A 229 9.32 -13.70 9.51
C ALA A 229 8.11 -14.59 9.80
N SER A 230 7.86 -14.84 11.08
CA SER A 230 6.64 -15.50 11.55
C SER A 230 5.66 -14.46 12.09
N ARG A 231 4.37 -14.63 11.80
CA ARG A 231 3.33 -13.69 12.22
C ARG A 231 3.15 -13.69 13.73
N THR A 232 3.07 -12.50 14.30
CA THR A 232 2.75 -12.27 15.72
C THR A 232 1.45 -11.47 15.86
N SER A 233 0.79 -11.57 17.01
CA SER A 233 -0.40 -10.78 17.34
C SER A 233 -0.12 -9.28 17.39
N GLU A 234 1.10 -8.91 17.75
CA GLU A 234 1.58 -7.54 17.86
C GLU A 234 1.97 -6.94 16.51
N ALA A 235 2.21 -7.79 15.49
CA ALA A 235 2.64 -7.40 14.14
C ALA A 235 3.85 -6.47 14.11
N THR A 236 4.73 -6.54 15.12
CA THR A 236 5.94 -5.71 15.23
C THR A 236 6.96 -6.01 14.13
N GLU A 237 6.96 -7.24 13.62
CA GLU A 237 7.80 -7.67 12.49
C GLU A 237 7.48 -6.90 11.20
N LEU A 238 6.28 -6.33 11.09
CA LEU A 238 5.84 -5.55 9.93
C LEU A 238 6.00 -4.04 10.13
N LEU A 239 6.37 -3.57 11.32
CA LEU A 239 6.28 -2.15 11.70
C LEU A 239 7.11 -1.26 10.77
N TYR A 240 8.35 -1.67 10.48
CA TYR A 240 9.24 -0.92 9.60
C TYR A 240 8.67 -0.81 8.18
N ALA A 241 8.23 -1.93 7.59
CA ALA A 241 7.67 -1.95 6.25
C ALA A 241 6.41 -1.09 6.14
N ARG A 242 5.50 -1.19 7.12
CA ARG A 242 4.28 -0.37 7.17
C ARG A 242 4.59 1.13 7.25
N GLN A 243 5.54 1.53 8.09
CA GLN A 243 5.96 2.93 8.21
C GLN A 243 6.56 3.46 6.90
N MET A 244 7.39 2.64 6.24
CA MET A 244 8.00 3.00 4.95
C MET A 244 6.95 3.15 3.85
N VAL A 245 6.00 2.22 3.73
CA VAL A 245 4.88 2.28 2.78
C VAL A 245 4.05 3.54 3.00
N VAL A 246 3.70 3.85 4.25
CA VAL A 246 2.92 5.07 4.57
C VAL A 246 3.71 6.32 4.20
N LEU A 247 4.99 6.40 4.58
CA LEU A 247 5.82 7.56 4.28
C LEU A 247 5.95 7.79 2.77
N ALA A 248 6.24 6.72 2.02
CA ALA A 248 6.35 6.77 0.57
C ALA A 248 5.01 7.16 -0.08
N ALA A 249 3.92 6.50 0.27
CA ALA A 249 2.60 6.84 -0.26
C ALA A 249 2.27 8.34 -0.06
N LYS A 250 2.52 8.89 1.14
CA LYS A 250 2.26 10.30 1.41
C LYS A 250 3.21 11.25 0.68
N ALA A 251 4.48 10.88 0.50
CA ALA A 251 5.43 11.67 -0.28
C ALA A 251 5.00 11.85 -1.75
N PHE A 252 4.32 10.85 -2.31
CA PHE A 252 3.78 10.88 -3.68
C PHE A 252 2.30 11.28 -3.76
N GLY A 253 1.67 11.72 -2.66
CA GLY A 253 0.26 12.13 -2.65
C GLY A 253 -0.76 10.99 -2.80
N LEU A 254 -0.36 9.76 -2.51
CA LEU A 254 -1.14 8.53 -2.69
C LEU A 254 -1.93 8.16 -1.41
N GLN A 255 -2.95 7.32 -1.59
CA GLN A 255 -3.56 6.62 -0.47
C GLN A 255 -2.66 5.46 -0.03
N ALA A 256 -2.55 5.24 1.27
CA ALA A 256 -1.85 4.10 1.84
C ALA A 256 -2.90 3.11 2.35
N ILE A 257 -2.86 1.88 1.85
CA ILE A 257 -3.78 0.80 2.18
C ILE A 257 -3.00 -0.25 2.95
N ASP A 258 -3.49 -0.56 4.14
CA ASP A 258 -2.87 -1.55 5.03
C ASP A 258 -3.31 -2.98 4.65
N TYR A 259 -2.72 -3.95 5.32
CA TYR A 259 -2.84 -5.37 4.97
C TYR A 259 -4.23 -6.00 5.16
N ALA A 260 -4.45 -7.13 4.48
CA ALA A 260 -5.63 -7.97 4.66
C ALA A 260 -5.56 -8.73 5.99
N SER A 261 -6.51 -8.47 6.90
CA SER A 261 -6.61 -9.22 8.14
C SER A 261 -7.18 -10.62 7.88
N VAL A 262 -6.36 -11.66 8.09
CA VAL A 262 -6.75 -13.07 7.95
C VAL A 262 -7.57 -13.62 9.13
N ASP A 263 -7.54 -12.94 10.28
CA ASP A 263 -8.36 -13.32 11.44
C ASP A 263 -9.74 -12.63 11.39
N PHE A 264 -10.68 -13.30 10.72
CA PHE A 264 -12.09 -12.87 10.64
C PHE A 264 -12.88 -13.07 11.95
N LYS A 265 -12.27 -13.68 12.99
CA LYS A 265 -12.89 -13.88 14.32
C LYS A 265 -12.30 -12.95 15.38
N GLY A 266 -11.11 -12.40 15.15
CA GLY A 266 -10.43 -11.44 16.00
C GLY A 266 -10.97 -10.01 15.88
N ARG A 267 -10.78 -9.21 16.93
CA ARG A 267 -11.18 -7.80 16.94
C ARG A 267 -10.31 -6.99 15.98
N TRP A 268 -10.92 -6.55 14.88
CA TRP A 268 -10.57 -5.44 13.98
C TRP A 268 -9.17 -4.83 14.15
N GLN A 269 -8.20 -5.29 13.36
CA GLN A 269 -6.98 -4.54 13.06
C GLN A 269 -7.03 -4.11 11.59
N ILE A 270 -7.88 -3.14 11.28
CA ILE A 270 -7.87 -2.44 9.99
C ILE A 270 -7.38 -1.01 10.29
N MET A 271 -6.09 -0.75 10.08
CA MET A 271 -5.55 0.60 10.20
C MET A 271 -5.46 1.22 8.81
N ILE A 272 -6.57 1.74 8.30
CA ILE A 272 -6.53 2.57 7.11
C ILE A 272 -6.21 4.00 7.53
N LEU A 273 -4.98 4.43 7.23
CA LEU A 273 -4.55 5.80 7.47
C LEU A 273 -5.14 6.73 6.40
N LEU A 274 -6.41 7.10 6.61
CA LEU A 274 -6.99 8.26 5.98
C LEU A 274 -6.40 9.52 6.62
N HIS A 275 -5.63 10.28 5.85
CA HIS A 275 -5.71 11.73 6.03
C HIS A 275 -5.62 12.48 4.73
N ASN A 276 -6.66 13.29 4.52
CA ASN A 276 -6.74 14.40 3.60
C ASN A 276 -5.60 15.37 3.90
N SER A 277 -4.60 15.38 3.04
CA SER A 277 -3.95 16.63 2.71
C SER A 277 -4.61 17.10 1.43
N CYS A 278 -5.61 17.99 1.53
CA CYS A 278 -5.65 19.07 0.54
C CYS A 278 -4.20 19.50 0.38
N VAL A 279 -3.65 19.35 -0.82
CA VAL A 279 -2.37 19.91 -1.21
C VAL A 279 -2.49 21.41 -0.90
N ARG A 280 -2.05 21.80 0.29
CA ARG A 280 -1.71 23.19 0.55
C ARG A 280 -0.46 23.37 -0.29
N ASN A 281 -0.69 24.01 -1.42
CA ASN A 281 0.34 24.49 -2.31
C ASN A 281 1.33 25.32 -1.47
N THR A 282 2.41 24.70 -1.03
CA THR A 282 3.62 25.40 -0.63
C THR A 282 4.65 25.03 -1.67
N ASN A 283 4.76 25.88 -2.68
CA ASN A 283 5.91 25.91 -3.59
C ASN A 283 7.19 25.75 -2.76
N PRO A 284 8.04 24.74 -3.02
CA PRO A 284 9.44 24.87 -2.73
C PRO A 284 10.09 25.63 -3.90
N TRP A 285 10.95 26.56 -3.51
CA TRP A 285 11.93 27.32 -4.29
C TRP A 285 12.36 26.72 -5.64
#